data_AF-A0A6A5QSL9-F1
#
_entry.id   AF-A0A6A5QSL9-F1
#
_cell.length_a   1.000
_cell.length_b   1.000
_cell.length_c   1.000
_cell.angle_alpha   90.00
_cell.angle_beta   90.00
_cell.angle_gamma   90.00
#
_symmetry.space_group_name_H-M   'P 1'
#
loop_
_entity.id
_entity.type
_entity.pdbx_description
1 polymer ?
#
loop_
_entity_poly.entity_id
_entity_poly.type
_entity_poly.pdbx_seq_one_letter_code
_entity_poly.pdbx_strand_id
1 'polypeptide(L)'
;MAAYAHELKAYGITHGLTNWSAAYATGLLLARRVLKKLEMDKDFVGVEEADGEFSLTEAAEVDGEERRPFKVFLDVGLTRTSTGARVFGAMKGCSDGGVFVPHSENRFPGYDMEGKELDAETLRKYIFAGHVAEYMETLADDDEERYKSQFSGYIDDDIEADGLEELYQDAHKQIREDPWKKEESGNKKTKEEWKAESKKYRTKKLSKAEKEERVQKKIAELKA
;
A
#
# COMPACT_ATOMS: atom_id res chain seq x y z
N MET A 1 5.06 9.39 9.74
CA MET A 1 5.58 8.08 9.33
C MET A 1 5.14 7.84 7.90
N ALA A 2 5.84 7.02 7.12
CA ALA A 2 5.39 6.62 5.78
C ALA A 2 5.66 5.13 5.57
N ALA A 3 4.81 4.51 4.76
CA ALA A 3 4.96 3.16 4.25
C ALA A 3 4.39 3.13 2.83
N TYR A 4 5.08 2.46 1.92
CA TYR A 4 4.67 2.34 0.53
C TYR A 4 4.61 0.87 0.11
N ALA A 5 3.69 0.54 -0.80
CA ALA A 5 3.50 -0.83 -1.24
C ALA A 5 4.75 -1.45 -1.92
N HIS A 6 5.63 -0.64 -2.53
CA HIS A 6 6.90 -1.15 -3.09
C HIS A 6 7.87 -1.68 -2.02
N GLU A 7 7.69 -1.32 -0.75
CA GLU A 7 8.46 -1.86 0.36
C GLU A 7 8.01 -3.27 0.75
N LEU A 8 6.79 -3.69 0.36
CA LEU A 8 6.24 -5.02 0.67
C LEU A 8 7.05 -6.16 0.04
N LYS A 9 7.84 -5.88 -1.00
CA LYS A 9 8.79 -6.82 -1.58
C LYS A 9 9.77 -7.37 -0.55
N ALA A 10 10.19 -6.55 0.40
CA ALA A 10 11.08 -6.98 1.49
C ALA A 10 10.41 -8.02 2.42
N TYR A 11 9.08 -8.08 2.42
CA TYR A 11 8.25 -8.95 3.25
C TYR A 11 7.68 -10.16 2.47
N GLY A 12 8.11 -10.36 1.22
CA GLY A 12 7.69 -11.50 0.38
C GLY A 12 6.57 -11.20 -0.62
N ILE A 13 5.94 -10.02 -0.59
CA ILE A 13 4.91 -9.64 -1.57
C ILE A 13 5.60 -8.98 -2.77
N THR A 14 5.88 -9.77 -3.82
CA THR A 14 6.57 -9.30 -5.04
C THR A 14 5.60 -8.75 -6.08
N HIS A 15 4.43 -9.35 -6.22
CA HIS A 15 3.39 -9.01 -7.20
C HIS A 15 2.15 -8.38 -6.55
N GLY A 16 1.26 -7.84 -7.38
CA GLY A 16 -0.05 -7.38 -6.90
C GLY A 16 -0.03 -6.18 -5.95
N LEU A 17 1.02 -5.35 -5.97
CA LEU A 17 1.25 -4.23 -5.03
C LEU A 17 0.17 -3.11 -5.02
N THR A 18 -0.91 -3.25 -5.77
CA THR A 18 -2.03 -2.29 -5.84
C THR A 18 -3.41 -2.93 -5.63
N ASN A 19 -3.46 -4.23 -5.31
CA ASN A 19 -4.68 -4.94 -4.95
C ASN A 19 -5.16 -4.57 -3.54
N TRP A 20 -6.26 -5.18 -3.09
CA TRP A 20 -6.84 -4.91 -1.77
C TRP A 20 -5.93 -5.41 -0.62
N SER A 21 -5.35 -6.60 -0.78
CA SER A 21 -4.44 -7.25 0.18
C SER A 21 -3.16 -6.46 0.43
N ALA A 22 -2.54 -5.93 -0.63
CA ALA A 22 -1.37 -5.07 -0.54
C ALA A 22 -1.70 -3.72 0.12
N ALA A 23 -2.91 -3.19 -0.09
CA ALA A 23 -3.37 -2.00 0.62
C ALA A 23 -3.48 -2.28 2.12
N TYR A 24 -4.09 -3.42 2.50
CA TYR A 24 -4.14 -3.89 3.89
C TYR A 24 -2.75 -4.02 4.51
N ALA A 25 -1.85 -4.78 3.87
CA ALA A 25 -0.49 -4.98 4.36
C ALA A 25 0.29 -3.65 4.50
N THR A 26 0.10 -2.71 3.57
CA THR A 26 0.71 -1.36 3.68
C THR A 26 0.17 -0.58 4.87
N GLY A 27 -1.14 -0.67 5.14
CA GLY A 27 -1.78 -0.09 6.32
C GLY A 27 -1.23 -0.67 7.63
N LEU A 28 -1.12 -2.00 7.69
CA LEU A 28 -0.52 -2.73 8.81
C LEU A 28 0.93 -2.29 9.05
N LEU A 29 1.73 -2.23 7.98
CA LEU A 29 3.12 -1.77 8.04
C LEU A 29 3.23 -0.35 8.59
N LEU A 30 2.38 0.58 8.13
CA LEU A 30 2.35 1.94 8.64
C LEU A 30 2.01 1.98 10.14
N ALA A 31 0.99 1.23 10.56
CA ALA A 31 0.57 1.15 11.96
C ALA A 31 1.70 0.63 12.86
N ARG A 32 2.32 -0.51 12.51
CA ARG A 32 3.42 -1.09 13.28
C ARG A 32 4.63 -0.16 13.36
N ARG A 33 4.97 0.55 12.26
CA ARG A 33 6.04 1.57 12.29
C ARG A 33 5.71 2.72 13.24
N VAL A 34 4.49 3.26 13.17
CA VAL A 34 4.06 4.38 14.02
C VAL A 34 4.10 3.98 15.48
N LEU A 35 3.51 2.84 15.84
CA LEU A 35 3.46 2.39 17.23
C LEU A 35 4.85 2.03 17.78
N LYS A 36 5.71 1.38 16.99
CA LYS A 36 7.09 1.08 17.39
C LYS A 36 7.91 2.35 17.60
N LYS A 37 7.66 3.40 16.81
CA LYS A 37 8.31 4.71 17.00
C LYS A 37 7.80 5.45 18.24
N LEU A 38 6.54 5.24 18.61
CA LEU A 38 5.91 5.85 19.79
C LEU A 38 6.04 5.01 21.06
N GLU A 39 6.72 3.85 20.98
CA GLU A 39 6.88 2.92 22.10
C GLU A 39 5.52 2.49 22.67
N MET A 40 4.59 2.17 21.77
CA MET A 40 3.21 1.73 22.01
C MET A 40 2.90 0.37 21.37
N ASP A 41 3.87 -0.23 20.70
CA ASP A 41 3.72 -1.44 19.90
C ASP A 41 3.40 -2.70 20.71
N LYS A 42 3.83 -2.73 21.98
CA LYS A 42 3.55 -3.83 22.92
C LYS A 42 2.17 -3.72 23.57
N ASP A 43 1.75 -2.50 23.89
CA ASP A 43 0.46 -2.25 24.55
C ASP A 43 -0.71 -2.40 23.58
N PHE A 44 -0.49 -1.99 22.32
CA PHE A 44 -1.49 -2.05 21.25
C PHE A 44 -0.99 -2.95 20.13
N VAL A 45 -1.11 -4.26 20.33
CA VAL A 45 -0.77 -5.28 19.32
C VAL A 45 -1.81 -5.35 18.19
N GLY A 46 -3.05 -4.92 18.47
CA GLY A 46 -4.18 -5.02 17.54
C GLY A 46 -4.61 -6.47 17.29
N VAL A 47 -5.16 -6.74 16.11
CA VAL A 47 -5.65 -8.07 15.70
C VAL A 47 -4.50 -8.85 15.07
N GLU A 48 -3.98 -9.86 15.78
CA GLU A 48 -2.78 -10.62 15.34
C GLU A 48 -3.05 -11.47 14.10
N GLU A 49 -4.18 -12.18 14.10
CA GLU A 49 -4.64 -13.00 12.99
C GLU A 49 -5.87 -12.34 12.37
N ALA A 50 -5.75 -11.90 11.12
CA ALA A 50 -6.83 -11.19 10.46
C ALA A 50 -7.99 -12.16 10.15
N ASP A 51 -9.03 -12.12 10.98
CA ASP A 51 -10.25 -12.93 10.88
C ASP A 51 -11.34 -12.28 10.00
N GLY A 52 -11.20 -11.00 9.68
CA GLY A 52 -12.19 -10.22 8.94
C GLY A 52 -13.28 -9.62 9.83
N GLU A 53 -13.20 -9.75 11.15
CA GLU A 53 -14.16 -9.14 12.06
C GLU A 53 -13.96 -7.62 12.16
N PHE A 54 -15.05 -6.90 12.44
CA PHE A 54 -14.99 -5.48 12.72
C PHE A 54 -14.71 -5.23 14.20
N SER A 55 -13.57 -4.59 14.47
CA SER A 55 -13.20 -4.14 15.80
C SER A 55 -12.41 -2.82 15.72
N LEU A 56 -12.50 -2.04 16.79
CA LEU A 56 -11.71 -0.82 16.97
C LEU A 56 -10.68 -1.06 18.08
N THR A 57 -9.52 -0.43 17.97
CA THR A 57 -8.55 -0.46 19.07
C THR A 57 -9.08 0.36 20.24
N GLU A 58 -9.38 -0.30 21.35
CA GLU A 58 -9.83 0.32 22.59
C GLU A 58 -8.67 0.77 23.48
N ALA A 59 -8.98 1.50 24.56
CA ALA A 59 -7.99 1.82 25.59
C ALA A 59 -7.51 0.56 26.31
N ALA A 60 -6.24 0.55 26.70
CA ALA A 60 -5.61 -0.57 27.40
C ALA A 60 -5.16 -0.11 28.79
N GLU A 61 -5.26 -0.99 29.78
CA GLU A 61 -4.67 -0.75 31.10
C GLU A 61 -3.18 -1.15 31.05
N VAL A 62 -2.30 -0.18 31.28
CA VAL A 62 -0.85 -0.36 31.25
C VAL A 62 -0.29 0.16 32.57
N ASP A 63 0.37 -0.70 33.34
CA ASP A 63 0.94 -0.37 34.67
C ASP A 63 -0.07 0.24 35.66
N GLY A 64 -1.36 -0.15 35.55
CA GLY A 64 -2.44 0.36 36.41
C GLY A 64 -3.00 1.73 36.00
N GLU A 65 -2.57 2.27 34.86
CA GLU A 65 -3.11 3.49 34.25
C GLU A 65 -3.77 3.20 32.89
N GLU A 66 -4.85 3.89 32.59
CA GLU A 66 -5.53 3.77 31.30
C GLU A 66 -4.74 4.50 30.21
N ARG A 67 -4.10 3.74 29.33
CA ARG A 67 -3.39 4.27 28.15
C ARG A 67 -4.35 4.30 26.97
N ARG A 68 -4.42 5.47 26.33
CA ARG A 68 -5.25 5.68 25.14
C ARG A 68 -4.49 5.30 23.87
N PRO A 69 -5.15 4.64 22.89
CA PRO A 69 -4.52 4.27 21.63
C PRO A 69 -4.17 5.51 20.81
N PHE A 70 -3.19 5.39 19.92
CA PHE A 70 -2.83 6.46 19.00
C PHE A 70 -3.98 6.67 18.00
N LYS A 71 -4.62 7.85 18.06
CA LYS A 71 -5.75 8.18 17.20
C LYS A 71 -5.30 8.85 15.90
N VAL A 72 -5.81 8.36 14.78
CA VAL A 72 -5.63 8.99 13.45
C VAL A 72 -6.96 9.05 12.71
N PHE A 73 -7.03 9.92 11.70
CA PHE A 73 -8.19 10.04 10.82
C PHE A 73 -7.77 9.71 9.39
N LEU A 74 -8.62 8.97 8.68
CA LEU A 74 -8.40 8.65 7.27
C LEU A 74 -8.65 9.90 6.41
N ASP A 75 -7.67 10.27 5.60
CA ASP A 75 -7.83 11.23 4.51
C ASP A 75 -7.90 10.47 3.18
N VAL A 76 -9.06 10.49 2.54
CA VAL A 76 -9.31 9.81 1.25
C VAL A 76 -9.05 10.72 0.04
N GLY A 77 -8.78 12.01 0.25
CA GLY A 77 -8.63 12.99 -0.82
C GLY A 77 -9.82 13.02 -1.78
N LEU A 78 -9.57 12.75 -3.06
CA LEU A 78 -10.57 12.73 -4.14
C LEU A 78 -11.12 11.34 -4.45
N THR A 79 -10.70 10.31 -3.72
CA THR A 79 -11.18 8.94 -3.94
C THR A 79 -12.66 8.83 -3.56
N ARG A 80 -13.48 8.30 -4.47
CA ARG A 80 -14.88 8.02 -4.21
C ARG A 80 -15.01 6.98 -3.10
N THR A 81 -15.81 7.27 -2.08
CA THR A 81 -16.13 6.35 -0.98
C THR A 81 -17.19 5.34 -1.42
N SER A 82 -16.76 4.25 -2.05
CA SER A 82 -17.63 3.11 -2.42
C SER A 82 -17.33 1.89 -1.55
N THR A 83 -18.33 1.05 -1.33
CA THR A 83 -18.16 -0.24 -0.65
C THR A 83 -17.20 -1.12 -1.45
N GLY A 84 -16.23 -1.75 -0.79
CA GLY A 84 -15.18 -2.56 -1.42
C GLY A 84 -13.96 -1.76 -1.92
N ALA A 85 -13.93 -0.42 -1.78
CA ALA A 85 -12.77 0.36 -2.21
C ALA A 85 -11.52 0.03 -1.38
N ARG A 86 -10.39 -0.25 -2.05
CA ARG A 86 -9.11 -0.63 -1.40
C ARG A 86 -8.51 0.42 -0.47
N VAL A 87 -8.93 1.69 -0.56
CA VAL A 87 -8.54 2.72 0.44
C VAL A 87 -8.98 2.31 1.85
N PHE A 88 -10.12 1.62 1.95
CA PHE A 88 -10.60 1.07 3.22
C PHE A 88 -9.86 -0.22 3.62
N GLY A 89 -9.22 -0.93 2.67
CA GLY A 89 -8.28 -2.01 3.00
C GLY A 89 -7.06 -1.48 3.77
N ALA A 90 -6.47 -0.36 3.30
CA ALA A 90 -5.38 0.30 4.03
C ALA A 90 -5.83 0.83 5.41
N MET A 91 -7.06 1.34 5.51
CA MET A 91 -7.65 1.73 6.79
C MET A 91 -7.79 0.53 7.74
N LYS A 92 -8.32 -0.60 7.24
CA LYS A 92 -8.52 -1.84 8.01
C LYS A 92 -7.19 -2.41 8.51
N GLY A 93 -6.18 -2.51 7.66
CA GLY A 93 -4.84 -2.94 8.08
C GLY A 93 -4.20 -2.00 9.10
N CYS A 94 -4.42 -0.69 8.99
CA CYS A 94 -3.96 0.27 9.99
C CYS A 94 -4.66 0.08 11.34
N SER A 95 -5.98 -0.15 11.33
CA SER A 95 -6.77 -0.45 12.52
C SER A 95 -6.31 -1.74 13.20
N ASP A 96 -6.19 -2.82 12.41
CA ASP A 96 -5.76 -4.14 12.90
C ASP A 96 -4.31 -4.12 13.41
N GLY A 97 -3.50 -3.17 12.96
CA GLY A 97 -2.15 -2.94 13.46
C GLY A 97 -2.07 -2.32 14.86
N GLY A 98 -3.21 -1.92 15.46
CA GLY A 98 -3.32 -1.36 16.81
C GLY A 98 -3.47 0.17 16.85
N VAL A 99 -3.70 0.83 15.71
CA VAL A 99 -3.95 2.28 15.65
C VAL A 99 -5.45 2.51 15.68
N PHE A 100 -5.90 3.44 16.52
CA PHE A 100 -7.32 3.80 16.55
C PHE A 100 -7.67 4.69 15.36
N VAL A 101 -8.35 4.09 14.38
CA VAL A 101 -8.95 4.80 13.24
C VAL A 101 -10.47 4.77 13.42
N PRO A 102 -11.15 5.89 13.68
CA PRO A 102 -12.62 5.89 13.79
C PRO A 102 -13.26 5.55 12.45
N HIS A 103 -13.95 4.41 12.36
CA HIS A 103 -14.63 3.97 11.13
C HIS A 103 -15.82 3.04 11.41
N SER A 104 -16.58 2.71 10.37
CA SER A 104 -17.69 1.75 10.39
C SER A 104 -17.44 0.65 9.35
N GLU A 105 -18.11 -0.48 9.51
CA GLU A 105 -17.97 -1.66 8.64
C GLU A 105 -18.66 -1.55 7.28
N ASN A 106 -19.56 -0.58 7.11
CA ASN A 106 -20.45 -0.45 5.95
C ASN A 106 -19.78 -0.22 4.57
N ARG A 107 -18.47 -0.01 4.54
CA ARG A 107 -17.69 0.17 3.31
C ARG A 107 -16.72 -0.97 3.01
N PHE A 108 -16.66 -2.00 3.86
CA PHE A 108 -15.84 -3.17 3.59
C PHE A 108 -16.46 -4.08 2.52
N PRO A 109 -15.63 -4.81 1.75
CA PRO A 109 -16.14 -5.92 0.96
C PRO A 109 -16.82 -6.94 1.88
N GLY A 110 -17.94 -7.52 1.43
CA GLY A 110 -18.76 -8.41 2.25
C GLY A 110 -19.88 -7.72 3.04
N TYR A 111 -19.97 -6.38 3.05
CA TYR A 111 -21.07 -5.70 3.73
C TYR A 111 -22.36 -5.73 2.91
N ASP A 112 -23.42 -6.30 3.49
CA ASP A 112 -24.77 -6.27 2.94
C ASP A 112 -25.53 -5.01 3.37
N MET A 113 -26.00 -4.23 2.40
CA MET A 113 -26.77 -3.01 2.66
C MET A 113 -28.20 -3.29 3.14
N GLU A 114 -28.78 -4.43 2.76
CA GLU A 114 -30.14 -4.79 3.13
C GLU A 114 -30.19 -5.38 4.55
N GLY A 115 -29.37 -6.40 4.81
CA GLY A 115 -29.19 -7.02 6.12
C GLY A 115 -28.47 -6.12 7.14
N LYS A 116 -27.68 -5.15 6.67
CA LYS A 116 -26.80 -4.28 7.50
C LYS A 116 -25.78 -5.08 8.32
N GLU A 117 -25.26 -6.14 7.73
CA GLU A 117 -24.31 -7.05 8.37
C GLU A 117 -23.07 -7.19 7.49
N LEU A 118 -21.91 -7.29 8.14
CA LEU A 118 -20.64 -7.59 7.48
C LEU A 118 -20.42 -9.10 7.46
N ASP A 119 -20.23 -9.66 6.27
CA ASP A 119 -19.66 -11.00 6.13
C ASP A 119 -18.13 -10.96 6.35
N ALA A 120 -17.71 -11.38 7.54
CA ALA A 120 -16.30 -11.46 7.92
C ALA A 120 -15.50 -12.44 7.03
N GLU A 121 -16.13 -13.50 6.53
CA GLU A 121 -15.47 -14.50 5.69
C GLU A 121 -15.07 -13.90 4.34
N THR A 122 -15.97 -13.14 3.71
CA THR A 122 -15.65 -12.36 2.51
C THR A 122 -14.56 -11.32 2.80
N LEU A 123 -14.61 -10.61 3.92
CA LEU A 123 -13.57 -9.63 4.23
C LEU A 123 -12.20 -10.29 4.42
N ARG A 124 -12.14 -11.41 5.14
CA ARG A 124 -10.93 -12.23 5.33
C ARG A 124 -10.35 -12.69 4.00
N LYS A 125 -11.20 -13.18 3.10
CA LYS A 125 -10.81 -13.56 1.74
C LYS A 125 -10.20 -12.39 0.96
N TYR A 126 -10.72 -11.17 1.12
CA TYR A 126 -10.10 -9.98 0.52
C TYR A 126 -8.76 -9.62 1.15
N ILE A 127 -8.59 -9.79 2.47
CA ILE A 127 -7.32 -9.56 3.18
C ILE A 127 -6.21 -10.48 2.63
N PHE A 128 -6.51 -11.75 2.40
CA PHE A 128 -5.53 -12.76 1.95
C PHE A 128 -5.53 -13.02 0.43
N ALA A 129 -6.05 -12.08 -0.36
CA ALA A 129 -6.04 -12.17 -1.83
C ALA A 129 -6.84 -13.34 -2.44
N GLY A 130 -7.79 -13.93 -1.72
CA GLY A 130 -8.63 -15.01 -2.24
C GLY A 130 -9.47 -14.60 -3.47
N HIS A 131 -9.85 -13.33 -3.59
CA HIS A 131 -10.49 -12.81 -4.81
C HIS A 131 -9.55 -12.78 -6.03
N VAL A 132 -8.24 -12.71 -5.81
CA VAL A 132 -7.23 -12.83 -6.88
C VAL A 132 -7.00 -14.30 -7.19
N ALA A 133 -6.89 -15.15 -6.16
CA ALA A 133 -6.74 -16.60 -6.29
C ALA A 133 -7.88 -17.22 -7.11
N GLU A 134 -9.14 -16.94 -6.76
CA GLU A 134 -10.29 -17.45 -7.52
C GLU A 134 -10.30 -16.97 -8.98
N TYR A 135 -9.83 -15.74 -9.23
CA TYR A 135 -9.72 -15.23 -10.60
C TYR A 135 -8.58 -15.90 -11.37
N MET A 136 -7.48 -16.26 -10.69
CA MET A 136 -6.40 -17.07 -11.26
C MET A 136 -6.92 -18.45 -11.66
N GLU A 137 -7.61 -19.15 -10.75
CA GLU A 137 -8.20 -20.47 -11.00
C GLU A 137 -9.20 -20.43 -12.16
N THR A 138 -10.14 -19.47 -12.12
CA THR A 138 -11.15 -19.32 -13.17
C THR A 138 -10.51 -19.09 -14.54
N LEU A 139 -9.47 -18.23 -14.63
CA LEU A 139 -8.78 -18.00 -15.90
C LEU A 139 -7.94 -19.19 -16.34
N ALA A 140 -7.34 -19.93 -15.42
CA ALA A 140 -6.57 -21.13 -15.77
C ALA A 140 -7.46 -22.20 -16.43
N ASP A 141 -8.70 -22.34 -15.96
CA ASP A 141 -9.67 -23.30 -16.50
C ASP A 141 -10.37 -22.81 -17.78
N ASP A 142 -10.80 -21.53 -17.82
CA ASP A 142 -11.64 -21.01 -18.90
C ASP A 142 -10.86 -20.39 -20.08
N ASP A 143 -9.74 -19.70 -19.82
CA ASP A 143 -8.99 -18.92 -20.82
C ASP A 143 -7.49 -18.82 -20.47
N GLU A 144 -6.76 -19.88 -20.80
CA GLU A 144 -5.32 -20.00 -20.52
C GLU A 144 -4.48 -18.87 -21.18
N GLU A 145 -4.93 -18.29 -22.30
CA GLU A 145 -4.24 -17.18 -22.95
C GLU A 145 -4.33 -15.90 -22.10
N ARG A 146 -5.51 -15.62 -21.54
CA ARG A 146 -5.70 -14.54 -20.57
C ARG A 146 -4.94 -14.79 -19.27
N TYR A 147 -4.93 -16.03 -18.79
CA TYR A 147 -4.15 -16.40 -17.61
C TYR A 147 -2.66 -16.07 -17.80
N LYS A 148 -2.06 -16.57 -18.89
CA LYS A 148 -0.64 -16.34 -19.22
C LYS A 148 -0.30 -14.87 -19.41
N SER A 149 -1.20 -14.07 -19.99
CA SER A 149 -0.95 -12.64 -20.19
C SER A 149 -1.05 -11.82 -18.90
N GLN A 150 -2.09 -12.03 -18.09
CA GLN A 150 -2.34 -11.23 -16.88
C GLN A 150 -1.48 -11.65 -15.69
N PHE A 151 -1.22 -12.96 -15.55
CA PHE A 151 -0.49 -13.54 -14.43
C PHE A 151 0.92 -14.02 -14.82
N SER A 152 1.47 -13.55 -15.94
CA SER A 152 2.84 -13.85 -16.40
C SER A 152 3.88 -13.77 -15.27
N GLY A 153 3.88 -12.69 -14.48
CA GLY A 153 4.82 -12.54 -13.36
C GLY A 153 4.65 -13.57 -12.24
N TYR A 154 3.42 -14.04 -12.00
CA TYR A 154 3.17 -15.11 -11.03
C TYR A 154 3.67 -16.45 -11.57
N ILE A 155 3.49 -16.72 -12.86
CA ILE A 155 3.99 -17.92 -13.53
C ILE A 155 5.52 -17.95 -13.55
N ASP A 156 6.17 -16.81 -13.84
CA ASP A 156 7.63 -16.71 -13.90
C ASP A 156 8.29 -16.97 -12.52
N ASP A 157 7.59 -16.61 -11.43
CA ASP A 157 8.05 -16.80 -10.05
C ASP A 157 7.45 -18.04 -9.36
N ASP A 158 6.75 -18.91 -10.11
CA ASP A 158 6.14 -20.17 -9.62
C ASP A 158 5.14 -19.97 -8.45
N ILE A 159 4.32 -18.92 -8.53
CA ILE A 159 3.29 -18.59 -7.53
C ILE A 159 1.92 -19.02 -8.04
N GLU A 160 1.36 -20.03 -7.39
CA GLU A 160 0.02 -20.56 -7.66
C GLU A 160 -1.06 -19.89 -6.79
N ALA A 161 -2.33 -20.12 -7.13
CA ALA A 161 -3.47 -19.47 -6.50
C ALA A 161 -3.64 -19.86 -5.01
N ASP A 162 -3.38 -21.12 -4.67
CA ASP A 162 -3.43 -21.68 -3.33
C ASP A 162 -2.34 -21.11 -2.40
N GLY A 163 -1.16 -20.81 -2.94
CA GLY A 163 -0.04 -20.21 -2.21
C GLY A 163 -0.23 -18.74 -1.83
N LEU A 164 -1.22 -18.03 -2.40
CA LEU A 164 -1.41 -16.60 -2.14
C LEU A 164 -1.79 -16.31 -0.68
N GLU A 165 -2.64 -17.13 -0.08
CA GLU A 165 -3.08 -16.90 1.29
C GLU A 165 -1.90 -17.01 2.27
N GLU A 166 -1.10 -18.07 2.16
CA GLU A 166 0.10 -18.28 2.98
C GLU A 166 1.12 -17.15 2.79
N LEU A 167 1.32 -16.70 1.54
CA LEU A 167 2.21 -15.57 1.22
C LEU A 167 1.82 -14.29 1.97
N TYR A 168 0.54 -13.93 2.01
CA TYR A 168 0.09 -12.74 2.75
C TYR A 168 0.13 -12.96 4.27
N GLN A 169 -0.21 -14.15 4.77
CA GLN A 169 -0.08 -14.48 6.19
C GLN A 169 1.36 -14.30 6.68
N ASP A 170 2.34 -14.83 5.93
CA ASP A 170 3.74 -14.70 6.29
C ASP A 170 4.27 -13.28 6.14
N ALA A 171 3.80 -12.53 5.16
CA ALA A 171 4.10 -11.11 5.05
C ALA A 171 3.59 -10.33 6.27
N HIS A 172 2.37 -10.61 6.75
CA HIS A 172 1.81 -9.96 7.94
C HIS A 172 2.63 -10.27 9.19
N LYS A 173 3.07 -11.53 9.38
CA LYS A 173 3.97 -11.93 10.47
C LYS A 173 5.30 -11.16 10.40
N GLN A 174 5.95 -11.16 9.24
CA GLN A 174 7.22 -10.44 9.04
C GLN A 174 7.10 -8.92 9.29
N ILE A 175 5.97 -8.32 8.90
CA ILE A 175 5.69 -6.89 9.18
C ILE A 175 5.60 -6.62 10.69
N ARG A 176 4.98 -7.53 11.45
CA ARG A 176 4.85 -7.42 12.92
C ARG A 176 6.20 -7.59 13.60
N GLU A 177 7.02 -8.54 13.15
CA GLU A 177 8.36 -8.81 13.68
C GLU A 177 9.32 -7.64 13.45
N ASP A 178 9.52 -7.25 12.19
CA ASP A 178 10.37 -6.11 11.83
C ASP A 178 9.75 -5.19 10.78
N PRO A 179 9.01 -4.14 11.21
CA PRO A 179 8.40 -3.19 10.29
C PRO A 179 9.42 -2.29 9.56
N TRP A 180 10.73 -2.43 9.82
CA TRP A 180 11.78 -1.64 9.19
C TRP A 180 12.66 -2.43 8.23
N LYS A 181 12.26 -3.68 7.91
CA LYS A 181 12.93 -4.51 6.91
C LYS A 181 13.01 -3.75 5.58
N LYS A 182 14.21 -3.72 4.99
CA LYS A 182 14.49 -3.05 3.72
C LYS A 182 14.95 -4.10 2.71
N GLU A 183 14.47 -3.94 1.49
CA GLU A 183 15.03 -4.67 0.35
C GLU A 183 16.49 -4.25 0.14
N GLU A 184 17.37 -5.21 -0.17
CA GLU A 184 18.75 -4.93 -0.52
C GLU A 184 18.79 -4.11 -1.82
N SER A 185 18.93 -2.79 -1.69
CA SER A 185 19.09 -1.94 -2.85
C SER A 185 20.58 -1.82 -3.18
N GLY A 186 20.97 -2.19 -4.40
CA GLY A 186 22.32 -2.00 -4.92
C GLY A 186 22.81 -0.55 -4.87
N ASN A 187 24.06 -0.32 -5.25
CA ASN A 187 24.75 0.98 -5.13
C ASN A 187 23.95 2.15 -5.76
N LYS A 188 23.21 2.88 -4.93
CA LYS A 188 22.43 4.05 -5.33
C LYS A 188 23.36 5.26 -5.39
N LYS A 189 23.31 6.00 -6.51
CA LYS A 189 23.98 7.30 -6.61
C LYS A 189 23.52 8.24 -5.50
N THR A 190 24.44 9.04 -5.00
CA THR A 190 24.19 10.08 -4.00
C THR A 190 23.27 11.17 -4.55
N LYS A 191 22.69 11.97 -3.64
CA LYS A 191 21.84 13.12 -4.00
C LYS A 191 22.56 14.12 -4.90
N GLU A 192 23.86 14.28 -4.71
CA GLU A 192 24.69 15.21 -5.47
C GLU A 192 24.92 14.74 -6.90
N GLU A 193 25.21 13.45 -7.08
CA GLU A 193 25.32 12.81 -8.39
C GLU A 193 24.01 12.88 -9.18
N TRP A 194 22.88 12.58 -8.55
CA TRP A 194 21.57 12.73 -9.19
C TRP A 194 21.29 14.17 -9.59
N LYS A 195 21.59 15.14 -8.72
CA LYS A 195 21.40 16.56 -9.01
C LYS A 195 22.28 17.03 -10.18
N ALA A 196 23.51 16.51 -10.29
CA ALA A 196 24.39 16.79 -11.41
C ALA A 196 23.83 16.20 -12.71
N GLU A 197 23.37 14.95 -12.68
CA GLU A 197 22.78 14.27 -13.84
C GLU A 197 21.52 14.99 -14.34
N SER A 198 20.56 15.27 -13.46
CA SER A 198 19.31 15.94 -13.84
C SER A 198 19.52 17.35 -14.40
N LYS A 199 20.57 18.06 -13.95
CA LYS A 199 20.88 19.41 -14.46
C LYS A 199 21.30 19.41 -15.94
N LYS A 200 21.86 18.30 -16.46
CA LYS A 200 22.29 18.20 -17.87
C LYS A 200 21.11 18.31 -18.83
N TYR A 201 19.97 17.72 -18.47
CA TYR A 201 18.76 17.69 -19.28
C TYR A 201 17.82 18.89 -19.04
N ARG A 202 18.09 19.70 -18.01
CA ARG A 202 17.25 20.84 -17.67
C ARG A 202 17.61 22.06 -18.50
N THR A 203 16.71 22.45 -19.40
CA THR A 203 16.83 23.69 -20.17
C THR A 203 16.87 24.91 -19.24
N LYS A 204 17.87 25.77 -19.42
CA LYS A 204 17.95 27.05 -18.72
C LYS A 204 17.17 28.11 -19.50
N LYS A 205 16.56 29.05 -18.77
CA LYS A 205 15.98 30.24 -19.40
C LYS A 205 17.11 31.07 -20.02
N LEU A 206 16.89 31.53 -21.25
CA LEU A 206 17.76 32.52 -21.89
C LEU A 206 17.73 33.82 -21.09
N SER A 207 18.89 34.45 -20.98
CA SER A 207 19.04 35.80 -20.47
C SER A 207 18.36 36.82 -21.39
N LYS A 208 18.17 38.05 -20.90
CA LYS A 208 17.58 39.13 -21.71
C LYS A 208 18.45 39.44 -22.95
N ALA A 209 19.77 39.52 -22.77
CA ALA A 209 20.71 39.80 -23.85
C ALA A 209 20.66 38.72 -24.96
N GLU A 210 20.68 37.43 -24.59
CA GLU A 210 20.58 36.33 -25.57
C GLU A 210 19.24 36.34 -26.33
N LYS A 211 18.16 36.77 -25.67
CA LYS A 211 16.85 36.93 -26.34
C LYS A 211 16.87 38.08 -27.33
N GLU A 212 17.43 39.23 -26.96
CA GLU A 212 17.54 40.41 -27.84
C GLU A 212 18.41 40.09 -29.06
N GLU A 213 19.55 39.41 -28.87
CA GLU A 213 20.41 38.98 -29.97
C GLU A 213 19.70 38.01 -30.93
N ARG A 214 18.94 37.04 -30.41
CA ARG A 214 18.13 36.14 -31.24
C ARG A 214 17.09 36.88 -32.08
N VAL A 215 16.45 37.89 -31.50
CA VAL A 215 15.46 38.70 -32.22
C VAL A 215 16.15 39.50 -33.34
N GLN A 216 17.29 40.13 -33.06
CA GLN A 216 18.05 40.88 -34.07
C GLN A 216 18.54 39.99 -35.21
N LYS A 217 19.12 38.82 -34.91
CA LYS A 217 19.53 37.83 -35.92
C LYS A 217 18.37 37.40 -36.80
N LYS A 218 17.21 37.10 -36.19
CA LYS A 218 16.02 36.68 -36.94
C LYS A 218 15.44 37.78 -37.82
N ILE A 219 15.48 39.05 -37.37
CA ILE A 219 15.06 40.19 -38.20
C ILE A 219 16.01 40.38 -39.39
N ALA A 220 17.32 40.21 -39.20
CA ALA A 220 18.30 40.32 -40.27
C ALA A 220 18.13 39.21 -41.33
N GLU A 221 17.95 37.96 -40.90
CA GLU A 221 17.68 36.82 -41.79
C GLU A 221 16.41 36.98 -42.63
N LEU A 222 15.34 37.57 -42.07
CA LEU A 222 14.09 37.78 -42.78
C LEU A 222 14.08 39.00 -43.71
N LYS A 223 15.04 39.92 -43.56
CA LYS A 223 15.20 41.11 -44.41
C LYS A 223 16.15 40.90 -45.58
N ALA A 224 17.00 39.86 -45.51
CA ALA A 224 17.90 39.43 -46.58
C ALA A 224 17.14 38.56 -47.61
#